data_AF-A0A7S4HFT9-F1
#
_entry.id   AF-A0A7S4HFT9-F1
#
_cell.length_a   1.000
_cell.length_b   1.000
_cell.length_c   1.000
_cell.angle_alpha   90.00
_cell.angle_beta   90.00
_cell.angle_gamma   90.00
#
_symmetry.space_group_name_H-M   'P 1'
#
loop_
_entity.id
_entity.type
_entity.pdbx_description
1 polymer ?
#
loop_
_entity_poly.entity_id
_entity_poly.type
_entity_poly.pdbx_seq_one_letter_code
_entity_poly.pdbx_strand_id
1 'polypeptide(L)'
;SSSSSALIADVNDSPQHAEQLAHLLHPFERGAVLVNLIPYNYNGLGLPDGTLFTQPRPEAVHAFQQRLWEHKLLCTIRETRGDDERSACGQLATKALEQQQQRAP
;
A
#
# COMPACT_ATOMS: atom_id res chain seq x y z
N SER A 1 1.90 14.84 -3.50
CA SER A 1 3.07 14.04 -3.92
C SER A 1 2.75 12.55 -3.82
N SER A 2 3.27 11.72 -4.73
CA SER A 2 3.06 10.26 -4.71
C SER A 2 4.30 9.59 -4.13
N SER A 3 4.12 8.74 -3.11
CA SER A 3 5.20 7.97 -2.48
C SER A 3 5.00 6.48 -2.74
N SER A 4 6.02 5.81 -3.26
CA SER A 4 6.01 4.36 -3.52
C SER A 4 6.76 3.65 -2.40
N SER A 5 6.15 2.63 -1.79
CA SER A 5 6.76 1.81 -0.73
C SER A 5 6.72 0.35 -1.14
N ALA A 6 7.90 -0.27 -1.28
CA ALA A 6 7.99 -1.71 -1.49
C ALA A 6 7.68 -2.43 -0.17
N LEU A 7 6.76 -3.40 -0.19
CA LEU A 7 6.46 -4.27 0.94
C LEU A 7 7.16 -5.63 0.76
N ILE A 8 7.95 -6.01 1.74
CA ILE A 8 8.76 -7.22 1.78
C ILE A 8 8.37 -8.01 3.02
N ALA A 9 8.12 -9.31 2.85
CA ALA A 9 7.70 -10.20 3.92
C ALA A 9 8.71 -10.19 5.08
N ASP A 10 8.21 -10.07 6.31
CA ASP A 10 8.99 -10.12 7.56
C ASP A 10 10.09 -9.05 7.67
N VAL A 11 10.15 -8.09 6.73
CA VAL A 11 11.09 -6.98 6.73
C VAL A 11 10.35 -5.68 7.05
N ASN A 12 9.30 -5.36 6.28
CA ASN A 12 8.58 -4.10 6.44
C ASN A 12 7.06 -4.19 6.22
N ASP A 13 6.49 -5.41 6.24
CA ASP A 13 5.06 -5.67 6.01
C ASP A 13 4.20 -5.78 7.28
N SER A 14 4.81 -5.62 8.47
CA SER A 14 4.09 -5.67 9.74
C SER A 14 3.16 -4.45 9.96
N PRO A 15 2.09 -4.61 10.77
CA PRO A 15 1.22 -3.49 11.14
C PRO A 15 1.94 -2.33 11.82
N GLN A 16 2.98 -2.61 12.61
CA GLN A 16 3.77 -1.60 13.31
C GLN A 16 4.49 -0.67 12.32
N HIS A 17 4.98 -1.22 11.20
CA HIS A 17 5.59 -0.41 10.14
C HIS A 17 4.57 0.52 9.47
N ALA A 18 3.30 0.08 9.34
CA ALA A 18 2.23 0.94 8.83
C ALA A 18 1.94 2.12 9.76
N GLU A 19 1.94 1.89 11.08
CA GLU A 19 1.78 2.96 12.08
C GLU A 19 2.94 3.97 12.04
N GLN A 20 4.19 3.47 11.93
CA GLN A 20 5.37 4.33 11.79
C GLN A 20 5.32 5.16 10.52
N LEU A 21 4.95 4.55 9.39
CA LEU A 21 4.77 5.26 8.13
C LEU A 21 3.68 6.33 8.24
N ALA A 22 2.57 6.01 8.90
CA ALA A 22 1.50 6.98 9.12
C ALA A 22 1.95 8.16 9.97
N HIS A 23 2.76 7.93 11.01
CA HIS A 23 3.32 8.99 11.82
C HIS A 23 4.29 9.89 11.03
N LEU A 24 5.15 9.29 10.20
CA LEU A 24 6.06 10.04 9.33
C LEU A 24 5.33 10.92 8.31
N LEU A 25 4.15 10.47 7.86
CA LEU A 25 3.32 11.19 6.90
C LEU A 25 2.34 12.18 7.56
N HIS A 26 2.24 12.21 8.89
CA HIS A 26 1.35 13.10 9.63
C HIS A 26 1.55 14.60 9.35
N PRO A 27 2.78 15.13 9.10
CA PRO A 27 2.98 16.54 8.82
C PRO A 27 2.37 17.01 7.48
N PHE A 28 2.04 16.10 6.57
CA PHE A 28 1.42 16.46 5.28
C PHE A 28 -0.08 16.66 5.43
N GLU A 29 -0.65 17.56 4.62
CA GLU A 29 -2.09 17.76 4.58
C GLU A 29 -2.84 16.45 4.24
N ARG A 30 -3.99 16.23 4.89
CA ARG A 30 -4.82 15.05 4.61
C ARG A 30 -5.18 14.98 3.13
N GLY A 31 -4.91 13.84 2.50
CA GLY A 31 -5.15 13.62 1.08
C GLY A 31 -4.07 14.17 0.13
N ALA A 32 -3.03 14.85 0.63
CA ALA A 32 -1.92 15.33 -0.19
C ALA A 32 -0.91 14.23 -0.58
N VAL A 33 -0.95 13.09 0.14
CA VAL A 33 -0.05 11.95 -0.06
C VAL A 33 -0.85 10.71 -0.44
N LEU A 34 -0.47 10.13 -1.57
CA LEU A 34 -0.90 8.79 -2.00
C LEU A 34 0.25 7.81 -1.78
N VAL A 35 0.00 6.80 -0.94
CA VAL A 35 0.93 5.70 -0.69
C VAL A 35 0.63 4.57 -1.67
N ASN A 36 1.59 4.21 -2.51
CA ASN A 36 1.48 3.04 -3.39
C ASN A 36 2.28 1.89 -2.77
N LEU A 37 1.58 0.89 -2.26
CA LEU A 37 2.17 -0.37 -1.77
C LEU A 37 2.52 -1.24 -2.97
N ILE A 38 3.77 -1.69 -3.04
CA ILE A 38 4.26 -2.58 -4.10
C ILE A 38 4.73 -3.86 -3.41
N PRO A 39 3.93 -4.94 -3.41
CA PRO A 39 4.39 -6.24 -2.91
C PRO A 39 5.65 -6.66 -3.67
N TYR A 40 6.69 -7.03 -2.93
CA TYR A 40 7.94 -7.49 -3.52
C TYR A 40 7.68 -8.77 -4.33
N ASN A 41 8.09 -8.75 -5.60
CA ASN A 41 8.03 -9.91 -6.46
C ASN A 41 9.36 -10.67 -6.36
N TYR A 42 9.30 -11.93 -5.94
CA TYR A 42 10.49 -12.77 -5.84
C TYR A 42 11.04 -13.08 -7.24
N ASN A 43 12.23 -12.56 -7.54
CA ASN A 43 12.90 -12.78 -8.82
C ASN A 43 14.17 -13.66 -8.70
N GLY A 44 14.37 -14.30 -7.55
CA GLY A 44 15.56 -15.11 -7.28
C GLY A 44 16.85 -14.32 -7.05
N LEU A 45 16.79 -12.99 -7.02
CA LEU A 45 17.92 -12.13 -6.68
C LEU A 45 17.84 -11.75 -5.19
N GLY A 46 18.73 -12.33 -4.40
CA GLY A 46 18.98 -11.92 -3.03
C GLY A 46 19.92 -10.71 -2.94
N LEU A 47 20.18 -10.25 -1.73
CA LEU A 47 21.28 -9.32 -1.45
C LEU A 47 22.64 -10.00 -1.73
N PRO A 48 23.72 -9.22 -1.93
CA PRO A 48 25.07 -9.76 -2.15
C PRO A 48 25.58 -10.67 -1.02
N ASP A 49 24.98 -10.59 0.17
CA ASP A 49 25.27 -11.43 1.34
C ASP A 49 24.50 -12.76 1.35
N GLY A 50 23.68 -13.03 0.32
CA GLY A 50 22.87 -14.24 0.18
C GLY A 50 21.49 -14.16 0.82
N THR A 51 21.10 -13.02 1.40
CA THR A 51 19.75 -12.85 1.98
C THR A 51 18.69 -12.89 0.88
N LEU A 52 17.77 -13.84 0.96
CA LEU A 52 16.62 -13.93 0.06
C LEU A 52 15.44 -13.18 0.66
N PHE A 53 14.86 -12.25 -0.11
CA PHE A 53 13.60 -11.63 0.24
C PHE A 53 12.45 -12.50 -0.25
N THR A 54 11.34 -12.51 0.48
CA THR A 54 10.14 -13.24 0.08
C THR A 54 8.99 -12.28 -0.14
N GLN A 55 8.05 -12.71 -0.99
CA GLN A 55 6.84 -11.94 -1.25
C GLN A 55 5.96 -11.94 0.01
N PRO A 56 5.45 -10.76 0.45
CA PRO A 56 4.55 -10.70 1.59
C PRO A 56 3.25 -11.44 1.28
N ARG A 57 2.64 -12.02 2.32
CA ARG A 57 1.33 -12.65 2.22
C ARG A 57 0.28 -11.60 1.83
N PRO A 58 -0.70 -11.91 0.96
CA PRO A 58 -1.75 -10.96 0.59
C PRO A 58 -2.45 -10.35 1.81
N GLU A 59 -2.71 -11.14 2.85
CA GLU A 59 -3.35 -10.68 4.08
C GLU A 59 -2.52 -9.63 4.82
N ALA A 60 -1.18 -9.75 4.80
CA ALA A 60 -0.29 -8.77 5.42
C ALA A 60 -0.33 -7.44 4.66
N VAL A 61 -0.31 -7.50 3.32
CA VAL A 61 -0.43 -6.31 2.46
C VAL A 61 -1.76 -5.59 2.69
N HIS A 62 -2.87 -6.34 2.76
CA HIS A 62 -4.19 -5.75 3.03
C HIS A 62 -4.30 -5.20 4.46
N ALA A 63 -3.74 -5.88 5.46
CA ALA A 63 -3.69 -5.36 6.82
C ALA A 63 -2.89 -4.04 6.89
N PHE A 64 -1.76 -3.97 6.18
CA PHE A 64 -0.96 -2.74 6.08
C PHE A 64 -1.76 -1.60 5.45
N GLN A 65 -2.44 -1.86 4.33
CA GLN A 65 -3.33 -0.90 3.69
C GLN A 65 -4.44 -0.41 4.62
N GLN A 66 -5.10 -1.33 5.33
CA GLN A 66 -6.17 -0.99 6.26
C GLN A 66 -5.67 -0.05 7.36
N ARG A 67 -4.49 -0.29 7.92
CA ARG A 67 -3.88 0.60 8.93
C ARG A 67 -3.63 2.00 8.38
N LEU A 68 -3.12 2.13 7.16
CA LEU A 68 -2.96 3.45 6.54
C LEU A 68 -4.30 4.18 6.35
N TRP A 69 -5.37 3.47 5.98
CA TRP A 69 -6.71 4.04 5.87
C TRP A 69 -7.28 4.48 7.22
N GLU A 70 -7.03 3.74 8.31
CA GLU A 70 -7.41 4.13 9.67
C GLU A 70 -6.76 5.47 10.07
N HIS A 71 -5.55 5.75 9.57
CA HIS A 71 -4.86 7.03 9.71
C HIS A 71 -5.25 8.10 8.67
N LYS A 72 -6.29 7.85 7.85
CA LYS A 72 -6.81 8.77 6.81
C LYS A 72 -5.81 9.06 5.69
N LEU A 73 -4.89 8.14 5.43
CA LEU A 73 -3.96 8.22 4.29
C LEU A 73 -4.57 7.53 3.08
N LEU A 74 -4.34 8.10 1.89
CA LEU A 74 -4.72 7.43 0.66
C LEU A 74 -3.71 6.33 0.35
N CYS A 75 -4.21 5.14 0.05
CA CYS A 75 -3.37 3.98 -0.18
C CYS A 75 -3.91 3.08 -1.30
N THR A 76 -3.04 2.70 -2.23
CA THR A 76 -3.28 1.74 -3.32
C THR A 76 -2.30 0.59 -3.23
N ILE A 77 -2.68 -0.58 -3.73
CA ILE A 77 -1.79 -1.73 -3.89
C ILE A 77 -1.55 -1.90 -5.38
N ARG A 78 -0.28 -1.95 -5.77
CA ARG A 78 0.13 -2.23 -7.15
C ARG A 78 0.38 -3.71 -7.29
N GLU A 79 -0.63 -4.43 -7.76
CA GLU A 79 -0.50 -5.84 -8.10
C GLU A 79 0.37 -6.02 -9.34
N THR A 80 1.32 -6.96 -9.28
CA THR A 80 1.99 -7.48 -10.47
C THR A 80 0.96 -8.25 -11.29
N ARG A 81 0.62 -7.75 -12.47
CA ARG A 81 -0.17 -8.49 -13.48
C ARG A 81 0.52 -9.85 -13.72
N GLY A 82 0.01 -10.92 -13.11
CA GLY A 82 0.68 -12.21 -13.16
C GLY A 82 -0.07 -13.35 -12.48
N ASP A 83 -0.48 -13.22 -11.22
CA ASP A 83 -0.69 -14.45 -10.42
C ASP A 83 -2.00 -14.63 -9.64
N ASP A 84 -2.94 -13.69 -9.55
CA ASP A 84 -4.17 -13.97 -8.79
C ASP A 84 -5.45 -13.36 -9.39
N GLU A 85 -6.30 -14.26 -9.90
CA GLU A 85 -7.70 -14.05 -10.28
C GLU A 85 -8.63 -13.81 -9.06
N ARG A 86 -8.21 -13.06 -8.04
CA ARG A 86 -9.04 -12.82 -6.85
C ARG A 86 -9.28 -11.35 -6.59
N SER A 87 -10.40 -10.89 -7.14
CA SER A 87 -11.14 -9.71 -6.70
C SER A 87 -11.22 -9.60 -5.18
N ALA A 88 -10.94 -8.39 -4.65
CA ALA A 88 -11.94 -7.55 -3.96
C ALA A 88 -11.25 -6.36 -3.29
N CYS A 89 -11.38 -5.15 -3.85
CA CYS A 89 -11.72 -3.89 -3.13
C CYS A 89 -11.74 -2.66 -4.07
N GLY A 90 -12.35 -2.77 -5.26
CA GLY A 90 -12.48 -1.64 -6.19
C GLY A 90 -13.70 -0.75 -5.95
N GLN A 91 -14.64 -1.17 -5.10
CA GLN A 91 -15.97 -0.54 -5.02
C GLN A 91 -16.06 0.66 -4.05
N LEU A 92 -15.07 0.87 -3.18
CA LEU A 92 -15.09 1.99 -2.22
C LEU A 92 -14.43 3.26 -2.78
N ALA A 93 -13.56 3.14 -3.80
CA ALA A 93 -12.92 4.28 -4.44
C ALA A 93 -13.88 5.04 -5.39
N THR A 94 -14.83 4.35 -6.02
CA THR A 94 -15.77 4.99 -6.97
C THR A 94 -16.70 5.98 -6.27
N LYS A 95 -17.16 5.68 -5.05
CA LYS A 95 -18.04 6.59 -4.30
C LYS A 95 -17.35 7.88 -3.85
N ALA A 96 -16.04 7.84 -3.61
CA ALA A 96 -15.27 9.03 -3.22
C ALA A 96 -14.99 9.97 -4.41
N LEU A 97 -14.78 9.41 -5.60
CA LEU A 97 -14.60 10.19 -6.83
C LEU A 97 -15.89 10.85 -7.34
N GLU A 98 -17.05 10.21 -7.15
CA GLU A 98 -18.35 10.78 -7.56
C GLU A 98 -18.74 12.03 -6.76
N GLN A 99 -18.36 12.13 -5.48
CA GLN A 99 -18.65 13.31 -4.66
C GLN A 99 -17.78 14.54 -5.01
N GLN A 100 -16.63 14.34 -5.66
CA GLN A 100 -15.74 15.43 -6.07
C GLN A 100 -16.17 16.07 -7.41
N GLN A 101 -16.96 15.37 -8.24
CA GLN A 101 -17.49 15.91 -9.50
C GLN A 101 -18.80 16.72 -9.33
N GLN A 102 -19.50 16.59 -8.20
CA GLN A 102 -20.75 17.34 -7.92
C GLN A 102 -20.55 18.67 -7.18
N ARG A 103 -19.30 19.07 -6.90
CA ARG A 103 -18.97 20.35 -6.22
C ARG A 103 -17.98 21.22 -7.01
N ALA A 104 -17.89 21.02 -8.32
CA ALA A 104 -17.36 22.06 -9.20
C ALA A 104 -18.49 23.05 -9.53
N PRO A 105 -18.29 24.36 -9.37
CA PRO A 105 -19.29 25.38 -9.68
C PRO A 105 -19.64 25.43 -11.18
#